data_AF-R6XXX3-F1
#
_entry.id   AF-R6XXX3-F1
#
_cell.length_a   1.000
_cell.length_b   1.000
_cell.length_c   1.000
_cell.angle_alpha   90.00
_cell.angle_beta   90.00
_cell.angle_gamma   90.00
#
_symmetry.space_group_name_H-M   'P 1'
#
loop_
_entity.id
_entity.type
_entity.pdbx_description
1 polymer ?
#
loop_
_entity_poly.entity_id
_entity_poly.type
_entity_poly.pdbx_seq_one_letter_code
_entity_poly.pdbx_strand_id
1 'polypeptide(L)'
;MKNLKGKVTYVINQRIMVLVDGKYYVILNFNGKVKPGDDIEFDVDSSLPMPSYLFAVATINEPELPTALEEIHDHWFGNWKK
;
A
#
# COMPACT_ATOMS: atom_id res chain seq x y z
N MET A 1 -8.14 -2.49 18.08
CA MET A 1 -8.35 -2.99 16.71
C MET A 1 -9.44 -2.18 16.06
N LYS A 2 -9.06 -1.31 15.12
CA LYS A 2 -10.02 -0.55 14.31
C LYS A 2 -9.97 -1.15 12.92
N ASN A 3 -11.04 -1.82 12.51
CA ASN A 3 -11.13 -2.32 11.15
C ASN A 3 -11.62 -1.23 10.21
N LEU A 4 -11.12 -1.22 8.97
CA LEU A 4 -11.65 -0.43 7.87
C LEU A 4 -12.07 -1.33 6.72
N LYS A 5 -13.12 -0.89 6.02
CA LYS A 5 -13.57 -1.50 4.78
C LYS A 5 -13.15 -0.62 3.61
N GLY A 6 -12.57 -1.23 2.58
CA GLY A 6 -12.14 -0.51 1.40
C GLY A 6 -12.12 -1.37 0.16
N LYS A 7 -11.89 -0.70 -0.98
CA LYS A 7 -11.84 -1.33 -2.29
C LYS A 7 -10.40 -1.59 -2.68
N VAL A 8 -10.07 -2.82 -3.06
CA VAL A 8 -8.76 -3.18 -3.60
C VAL A 8 -8.58 -2.49 -4.94
N THR A 9 -7.51 -1.71 -5.08
CA THR A 9 -7.18 -1.01 -6.33
C THR A 9 -6.00 -1.64 -7.04
N TYR A 10 -5.11 -2.33 -6.31
CA TYR A 10 -3.94 -3.00 -6.89
C TYR A 10 -3.52 -4.20 -6.03
N VAL A 11 -2.95 -5.22 -6.69
CA VAL A 11 -2.45 -6.45 -6.05
C VAL A 11 -1.10 -6.81 -6.67
N ILE A 12 -0.06 -6.98 -5.85
CA ILE A 12 1.28 -7.39 -6.30
C ILE A 12 2.00 -8.17 -5.21
N ASN A 13 2.49 -9.37 -5.52
CA ASN A 13 3.34 -10.18 -4.62
C ASN A 13 2.89 -10.17 -3.14
N GLN A 14 1.63 -10.54 -2.87
CA GLN A 14 0.98 -10.56 -1.54
C GLN A 14 0.78 -9.19 -0.86
N ARG A 15 1.15 -8.10 -1.53
CA ARG A 15 0.84 -6.73 -1.12
C ARG A 15 -0.41 -6.27 -1.86
N ILE A 16 -1.30 -5.59 -1.15
CA ILE A 16 -2.50 -5.02 -1.74
C ILE A 16 -2.65 -3.56 -1.37
N MET A 17 -3.13 -2.78 -2.33
CA MET A 17 -3.45 -1.39 -2.15
C MET A 17 -4.97 -1.24 -2.08
N VAL A 18 -5.44 -0.53 -1.07
CA VAL A 18 -6.86 -0.42 -0.72
C VAL A 18 -7.23 1.05 -0.60
N LEU A 19 -8.32 1.44 -1.26
CA LEU A 19 -8.89 2.78 -1.14
C LEU A 19 -10.02 2.77 -0.10
N VAL A 20 -9.90 3.62 0.92
CA VAL A 20 -10.91 3.86 1.96
C VAL A 20 -11.17 5.36 2.03
N ASP A 21 -12.39 5.81 1.72
CA ASP A 21 -12.81 7.21 1.82
C ASP A 21 -11.81 8.23 1.22
N GLY A 22 -11.25 7.90 0.04
CA GLY A 22 -10.27 8.76 -0.65
C GLY A 22 -8.81 8.64 -0.16
N LYS A 23 -8.53 7.76 0.80
CA LYS A 23 -7.18 7.49 1.32
C LYS A 23 -6.72 6.10 0.92
N TYR A 24 -5.48 6.01 0.44
CA TYR A 24 -4.85 4.75 0.12
C TYR A 24 -4.19 4.13 1.36
N TYR A 25 -4.34 2.83 1.49
CA TYR A 25 -3.67 1.99 2.48
C TYR A 25 -2.95 0.87 1.76
N VAL A 26 -1.77 0.51 2.26
CA VAL A 26 -1.04 -0.67 1.81
C VAL A 26 -1.06 -1.72 2.91
N ILE A 27 -1.42 -2.95 2.53
CA ILE A 27 -1.35 -4.14 3.38
C ILE A 27 -0.21 -4.98 2.82
N LEU A 28 0.86 -5.16 3.60
CA LEU A 28 2.12 -5.73 3.13
C LEU A 28 2.15 -7.26 3.09
N ASN A 29 1.31 -7.94 3.89
CA ASN A 29 1.33 -9.39 4.06
C ASN A 29 -0.09 -9.97 3.97
N PHE A 30 -0.77 -9.74 2.85
CA PHE A 30 -2.12 -10.24 2.65
C PHE A 30 -2.10 -11.70 2.18
N ASN A 31 -2.58 -12.60 3.06
CA ASN A 31 -2.58 -14.05 2.81
C ASN A 31 -3.87 -14.56 2.12
N GLY A 32 -4.76 -13.67 1.68
CA GLY A 32 -5.99 -14.03 0.98
C GLY A 32 -5.86 -13.99 -0.55
N LYS A 33 -6.86 -14.53 -1.24
CA LYS A 33 -7.04 -14.32 -2.68
C LYS A 33 -7.99 -13.15 -2.90
N VAL A 34 -7.49 -12.05 -3.43
CA VAL A 34 -8.27 -10.87 -3.82
C VAL A 34 -7.80 -10.36 -5.17
N LYS A 35 -8.65 -9.60 -5.84
CA LYS A 35 -8.35 -8.93 -7.11
C LYS A 35 -8.78 -7.46 -7.04
N PRO A 36 -8.25 -6.60 -7.93
CA PRO A 36 -8.75 -5.24 -8.07
C PRO A 36 -10.28 -5.20 -8.25
N GLY A 37 -10.93 -4.28 -7.53
CA GLY A 37 -12.38 -4.11 -7.49
C GLY A 37 -13.06 -4.76 -6.28
N ASP A 38 -12.43 -5.77 -5.66
CA ASP A 38 -12.98 -6.46 -4.49
C ASP A 38 -13.08 -5.51 -3.28
N ASP A 39 -14.13 -5.69 -2.47
CA ASP A 39 -14.25 -5.01 -1.18
C ASP A 39 -13.72 -5.92 -0.07
N ILE A 40 -12.83 -5.38 0.77
CA ILE A 40 -12.22 -6.12 1.87
C ILE A 40 -12.32 -5.35 3.18
N GLU A 41 -12.26 -6.07 4.28
CA GLU A 41 -12.08 -5.52 5.61
C GLU A 41 -10.68 -5.88 6.12
N PHE A 42 -9.99 -4.91 6.72
CA PHE A 42 -8.63 -5.09 7.23
C PHE A 42 -8.42 -4.30 8.52
N ASP A 43 -7.47 -4.77 9.34
CA ASP A 43 -7.04 -4.08 10.54
C ASP A 43 -6.10 -2.94 10.17
N VAL A 44 -6.46 -1.71 10.57
CA VAL A 44 -5.66 -0.51 10.28
C VAL A 44 -4.28 -0.60 10.89
N ASP A 45 -4.16 -1.21 12.07
CA ASP A 45 -2.89 -1.35 12.79
C ASP A 45 -1.92 -2.27 12.03
N SER A 46 -2.44 -3.10 11.11
CA SER A 46 -1.66 -3.98 10.21
C SER A 46 -1.36 -3.37 8.84
N SER A 47 -1.73 -2.10 8.63
CA SER A 47 -1.64 -1.40 7.34
C SER A 47 -0.83 -0.12 7.42
N LEU A 48 -0.33 0.34 6.28
CA LEU A 48 0.37 1.62 6.16
C LEU A 48 -0.54 2.63 5.43
N PRO A 49 -1.00 3.71 6.08
CA PRO A 49 -1.67 4.80 5.37
C PRO A 49 -0.66 5.47 4.43
N MET A 50 -1.02 5.60 3.16
CA MET A 50 -0.15 6.18 2.15
C MET A 50 -0.60 7.61 1.82
N PRO A 51 0.22 8.63 2.13
CA PRO A 51 0.05 9.98 1.62
C PRO A 51 -0.02 10.02 0.09
N SER A 52 -0.93 10.84 -0.45
CA SER A 52 -1.18 10.94 -1.89
C SER A 52 0.06 11.28 -2.74
N TYR A 53 1.05 11.98 -2.16
CA TYR A 53 2.29 12.30 -2.86
C TYR A 53 3.23 11.08 -3.03
N LEU A 54 3.22 10.13 -2.09
CA LEU A 54 3.99 8.89 -2.19
C LEU A 54 3.43 7.97 -3.27
N PHE A 55 2.10 7.96 -3.40
CA PHE A 55 1.45 7.30 -4.52
C PHE A 55 1.88 7.92 -5.87
N ALA A 56 1.86 9.25 -5.98
CA ALA A 56 2.31 9.93 -7.20
C ALA A 56 3.77 9.64 -7.55
N VAL A 57 4.68 9.63 -6.56
CA VAL A 57 6.09 9.25 -6.78
C VAL A 57 6.21 7.81 -7.26
N ALA A 58 5.44 6.88 -6.66
CA ALA A 58 5.47 5.47 -7.04
C ALA A 58 4.88 5.21 -8.44
N THR A 59 3.89 5.99 -8.87
CA THR A 59 3.32 5.92 -10.23
C THR A 59 4.20 6.60 -11.28
N ILE A 60 4.98 7.63 -10.93
CA ILE A 60 5.89 8.30 -11.86
C ILE A 60 7.09 7.41 -12.22
N ASN A 61 7.55 6.56 -11.30
CA ASN A 61 8.69 5.65 -11.48
C ASN A 61 8.25 4.24 -11.94
N GLU A 62 7.39 4.17 -12.95
CA GLU A 62 6.51 3.04 -13.26
C GLU A 62 7.08 1.69 -13.78
N PRO A 63 8.39 1.35 -13.83
CA PRO A 63 8.74 -0.03 -14.18
C PRO A 63 8.41 -1.03 -13.06
N GLU A 64 8.59 -0.68 -11.79
CA GLU A 64 8.38 -1.61 -10.67
C GLU A 64 7.89 -0.87 -9.41
N LEU A 65 6.57 -0.80 -9.25
CA LEU A 65 5.91 -0.35 -8.01
C LEU A 65 6.54 -0.96 -6.74
N PRO A 66 6.96 -2.24 -6.69
CA PRO A 66 7.67 -2.78 -5.54
C PRO A 66 8.94 -2.01 -5.18
N THR A 67 9.77 -1.67 -6.18
CA THR A 67 11.02 -0.93 -6.04
C THR A 67 10.75 0.50 -5.57
N ALA A 68 9.74 1.17 -6.14
CA ALA A 68 9.38 2.51 -5.70
C ALA A 68 8.86 2.54 -4.24
N LEU A 69 8.13 1.51 -3.82
CA LEU A 69 7.70 1.36 -2.43
C LEU A 69 8.87 1.08 -1.48
N GLU A 70 9.87 0.31 -1.93
CA GLU A 70 11.12 0.06 -1.19
C GLU A 70 11.95 1.35 -1.06
N GLU A 71 12.10 2.13 -2.14
CA GLU A 71 12.77 3.44 -2.10
C GLU A 71 12.07 4.41 -1.13
N ILE A 72 10.75 4.50 -1.20
CA ILE A 72 9.96 5.34 -0.29
C ILE A 72 10.13 4.87 1.15
N HIS A 73 10.06 3.56 1.39
CA HIS A 73 10.26 3.01 2.72
C HIS A 73 11.65 3.34 3.26
N ASP A 74 12.69 3.11 2.47
CA ASP A 74 14.08 3.30 2.88
C ASP A 74 14.45 4.77 3.06
N HIS A 75 13.88 5.66 2.26
CA HIS A 75 14.11 7.10 2.36
C HIS A 75 13.45 7.73 3.59
N TRP A 76 12.26 7.25 3.98
CA TRP A 76 11.47 7.86 5.06
C TRP A 76 11.54 7.12 6.40
N PHE A 77 11.74 5.80 6.36
CA PHE A 77 11.74 4.92 7.53
C PHE A 77 13.03 4.10 7.66
N GLY A 78 13.85 4.03 6.61
CA GLY A 78 15.18 3.44 6.67
C GLY A 78 16.23 4.39 7.26
N ASN A 79 17.32 3.81 7.79
CA ASN A 79 18.52 4.57 8.12
C ASN A 79 19.23 4.98 6.82
N TRP A 80 18.75 6.02 6.13
CA TRP A 80 19.42 6.64 4.99
C TRP A 80 20.67 7.42 5.46
N LYS A 81 21.63 6.70 6.01
CA LYS A 81 23.01 7.10 6.28
C LYS A 81 23.88 5.85 6.28
N LYS A 82 24.29 5.39 5.11
CA LYS A 82 25.62 4.84 4.88
C LYS A 82 26.14 5.33 3.54
#